data_AF-A0A1S1BPN3-F1
#
_entry.id   AF-A0A1S1BPN3-F1
#
_cell.length_a   1.000
_cell.length_b   1.000
_cell.length_c   1.000
_cell.angle_alpha   90.00
_cell.angle_beta   90.00
_cell.angle_gamma   90.00
#
_symmetry.space_group_name_H-M   'P 1'
#
loop_
_entity.id
_entity.type
_entity.pdbx_description
1 polymer ?
#
loop_
_entity_poly.entity_id
_entity_poly.type
_entity_poly.pdbx_seq_one_letter_code
_entity_poly.pdbx_strand_id
1 'polypeptide(L)'
;MGEWTVEMKFYRLRKAPGDEEKAESLEYLERAWALEIVSAHERYLDQALELWPENLDALMLRLERIPLPARLLYLEALAQEHKATYLKGPKLSYANLAQRPYLRLLHEIGSLYTEMGRYPLAAEIYDILLRAGMTERFEFKREILILYYHMGDWEGMVQVYPKIEADEIHEIILLPCLLLAYRTDHLLWVDYFWQELNRLNSDLAEFFNQDNWPIEDIVNLEMTPHNLVDYLTKHDYQTLVLAANPILPSLLSDDYSYKFFKEKAKAKPAQSLTLADLEEDYNLAEALNLYHLYNAGSDNSESFRDRAYSAFLFERGEAHDQEAGPEVAAWWLEQVIGEKGAALLTEAGYASFEALAQVDANDLLAIKGIEHEMIVRLRQWGLAI
;
A
#
# COMPACT_ATOMS: atom_id res chain seq x y z
N MET A 1 -6.55 -2.46 -24.45
CA MET A 1 -5.09 -2.33 -24.69
C MET A 1 -4.47 -2.04 -23.34
N GLY A 2 -3.80 -3.02 -22.75
CA GLY A 2 -3.21 -2.90 -21.41
C GLY A 2 -2.00 -1.95 -21.44
N GLU A 3 -1.79 -1.22 -20.35
CA GLU A 3 -0.61 -0.36 -20.22
C GLU A 3 0.68 -1.20 -20.19
N TRP A 4 1.68 -0.77 -20.96
CA TRP A 4 2.99 -1.42 -21.00
C TRP A 4 3.64 -1.46 -19.62
N THR A 5 4.19 -2.61 -19.23
CA THR A 5 4.98 -2.69 -18.00
C THR A 5 6.20 -1.77 -18.09
N VAL A 6 6.65 -1.24 -16.95
CA VAL A 6 7.83 -0.37 -16.85
C VAL A 6 9.06 -1.04 -17.46
N GLU A 7 9.15 -2.37 -17.33
CA GLU A 7 10.23 -3.21 -17.87
C GLU A 7 10.21 -3.27 -19.41
N MET A 8 9.04 -3.44 -20.04
CA MET A 8 8.91 -3.40 -21.50
C MET A 8 9.22 -2.03 -22.08
N LYS A 9 8.79 -0.94 -21.42
CA LYS A 9 9.17 0.43 -21.80
C LYS A 9 10.68 0.63 -21.66
N PHE A 10 11.28 0.12 -20.57
CA PHE A 10 12.72 0.21 -20.31
C PHE A 10 13.55 -0.49 -21.38
N TYR A 11 13.22 -1.72 -21.77
CA TYR A 11 13.96 -2.47 -22.81
C TYR A 11 13.72 -1.93 -24.22
N ARG A 12 12.51 -1.48 -24.57
CA ARG A 12 12.29 -0.83 -25.88
C ARG A 12 13.08 0.46 -26.04
N LEU A 13 13.23 1.24 -24.97
CA LEU A 13 14.03 2.46 -24.96
C LEU A 13 15.54 2.15 -24.99
N ARG A 14 15.95 1.00 -24.46
CA ARG A 14 17.32 0.47 -24.50
C ARG A 14 17.44 -0.69 -25.50
N LYS A 15 17.27 -0.42 -26.80
CA LYS A 15 17.85 -1.28 -27.83
C LYS A 15 19.38 -1.14 -27.81
N ALA A 16 20.01 -1.67 -26.76
CA ALA A 16 21.44 -1.83 -26.72
C ALA A 16 21.83 -2.91 -27.75
N PRO A 17 22.92 -2.74 -28.51
CA PRO A 17 23.40 -3.79 -29.41
C PRO A 17 23.64 -5.09 -28.61
N GLY A 18 22.96 -6.17 -28.99
CA GLY A 18 23.04 -7.48 -28.32
C GLY A 18 21.83 -7.89 -27.47
N ASP A 19 20.82 -7.03 -27.27
CA ASP A 19 19.58 -7.36 -26.54
C ASP A 19 18.35 -7.56 -27.47
N GLU A 20 18.59 -7.77 -28.77
CA GLU A 20 17.53 -7.90 -29.79
C GLU A 20 16.60 -9.09 -29.55
N GLU A 21 17.17 -10.25 -29.18
CA GLU A 21 16.41 -11.47 -28.85
C GLU A 21 15.54 -11.28 -27.59
N LYS A 22 16.02 -10.54 -26.59
CA LYS A 22 15.22 -10.22 -25.38
C LYS A 22 14.06 -9.28 -25.70
N ALA A 23 14.30 -8.28 -26.55
CA ALA A 23 13.25 -7.37 -26.99
C ALA A 23 12.18 -8.13 -27.80
N GLU A 24 12.57 -9.04 -28.68
CA GLU A 24 11.64 -9.87 -29.44
C GLU A 24 10.89 -10.88 -28.54
N SER A 25 11.57 -11.48 -27.55
CA SER A 25 10.94 -12.33 -26.52
C SER A 25 9.80 -11.60 -25.80
N LEU A 26 9.99 -10.34 -25.41
CA LEU A 26 8.97 -9.52 -24.77
C LEU A 26 7.78 -9.20 -25.69
N GLU A 27 8.00 -9.04 -27.00
CA GLU A 27 6.91 -8.86 -27.96
C GLU A 27 6.06 -10.12 -28.13
N TYR A 28 6.68 -11.31 -28.09
CA TYR A 28 5.93 -12.56 -28.07
C TYR A 28 5.15 -12.76 -26.77
N LEU A 29 5.74 -12.39 -25.63
CA LEU A 29 5.05 -12.39 -24.34
C LEU A 29 3.78 -11.52 -24.36
N GLU A 30 3.86 -10.31 -24.92
CA GLU A 30 2.70 -9.42 -25.07
C GLU A 30 1.58 -10.05 -25.90
N ARG A 31 1.95 -10.71 -27.00
CA ARG A 31 1.00 -11.42 -27.85
C ARG A 31 0.37 -12.60 -27.12
N ALA A 32 1.13 -13.30 -26.27
CA ALA A 32 0.57 -14.35 -25.43
C ALA A 32 -0.47 -13.80 -24.44
N TRP A 33 -0.16 -12.67 -23.77
CA TRP A 33 -1.10 -11.99 -22.87
C TRP A 33 -2.39 -11.54 -23.54
N ALA A 34 -2.33 -11.07 -24.78
CA ALA A 34 -3.50 -10.56 -25.50
C ALA A 34 -4.46 -11.66 -26.01
N LEU A 35 -4.10 -12.95 -25.88
CA LEU A 35 -4.82 -14.05 -26.51
C LEU A 35 -5.49 -14.99 -25.51
N GLU A 36 -6.81 -15.12 -25.64
CA GLU A 36 -7.60 -16.11 -24.90
C GLU A 36 -7.47 -17.53 -25.49
N ILE A 37 -7.07 -17.64 -26.77
CA ILE A 37 -6.95 -18.94 -27.47
C ILE A 37 -5.73 -19.70 -26.93
N VAL A 38 -5.99 -20.80 -26.21
CA VAL A 38 -4.99 -21.60 -25.51
C VAL A 38 -3.79 -21.98 -26.38
N SER A 39 -4.02 -22.52 -27.58
CA SER A 39 -2.95 -23.00 -28.46
C SER A 39 -2.08 -21.89 -29.04
N ALA A 40 -2.66 -20.72 -29.32
CA ALA A 40 -1.92 -19.56 -29.81
C ALA A 40 -1.10 -18.93 -28.68
N HIS A 41 -1.68 -18.85 -27.48
CA HIS A 41 -0.99 -18.40 -26.27
C HIS A 41 0.26 -19.25 -25.97
N GLU A 42 0.13 -20.58 -25.92
CA GLU A 42 1.29 -21.46 -25.64
C GLU A 42 2.38 -21.34 -26.71
N ARG A 43 1.99 -21.22 -27.98
CA ARG A 43 2.96 -21.06 -29.07
C ARG A 43 3.78 -19.78 -28.90
N TYR A 44 3.14 -18.66 -28.55
CA TYR A 44 3.87 -17.41 -28.33
C TYR A 44 4.74 -17.46 -27.08
N LEU A 45 4.31 -18.14 -26.02
CA LEU A 45 5.16 -18.42 -24.87
C LEU A 45 6.39 -19.26 -25.22
N ASP A 46 6.23 -20.31 -26.04
CA ASP A 46 7.36 -21.12 -26.53
C ASP A 46 8.35 -20.26 -27.32
N GLN A 47 7.87 -19.41 -28.21
CA GLN A 47 8.72 -18.50 -28.97
C GLN A 47 9.43 -17.47 -28.09
N ALA A 48 8.76 -16.95 -27.06
CA ALA A 48 9.37 -16.03 -26.10
C ALA A 48 10.51 -16.72 -25.32
N LEU A 49 10.29 -17.94 -24.85
CA LEU A 49 11.25 -18.71 -24.06
C LEU A 49 12.36 -19.36 -24.89
N GLU A 50 12.14 -19.61 -26.18
CA GLU A 50 13.20 -20.04 -27.11
C GLU A 50 14.25 -18.93 -27.29
N LEU A 51 13.80 -17.67 -27.40
CA LEU A 51 14.68 -16.51 -27.56
C LEU A 51 15.32 -16.07 -26.24
N TRP A 52 14.61 -16.18 -25.13
CA TRP A 52 15.13 -15.84 -23.81
C TRP A 52 14.63 -16.84 -22.76
N PRO A 53 15.36 -17.95 -22.54
CA PRO A 53 14.94 -19.01 -21.61
C PRO A 53 14.79 -18.56 -20.16
N GLU A 54 15.54 -17.53 -19.76
CA GLU A 54 15.52 -16.93 -18.41
C GLU A 54 14.50 -15.79 -18.27
N ASN A 55 13.61 -15.59 -19.25
CA ASN A 55 12.57 -14.56 -19.19
C ASN A 55 11.58 -14.91 -18.06
N LEU A 56 11.76 -14.28 -16.89
CA LEU A 56 10.94 -14.53 -15.71
C LEU A 56 9.45 -14.29 -15.97
N ASP A 57 9.08 -13.24 -16.71
CA ASP A 57 7.69 -12.93 -16.99
C ASP A 57 7.02 -14.02 -17.84
N ALA A 58 7.74 -14.53 -18.84
CA ALA A 58 7.25 -15.63 -19.67
C ALA A 58 7.19 -16.95 -18.88
N LEU A 59 8.15 -17.20 -17.99
CA LEU A 59 8.12 -18.35 -17.09
C LEU A 59 6.91 -18.27 -16.15
N MET A 60 6.70 -17.14 -15.47
CA MET A 60 5.56 -16.94 -14.57
C MET A 60 4.23 -17.09 -15.30
N LEU A 61 4.07 -16.47 -16.48
CA LEU A 61 2.85 -16.59 -17.29
C LEU A 61 2.58 -18.05 -17.69
N ARG A 62 3.62 -18.81 -18.06
CA ARG A 62 3.48 -20.24 -18.35
C ARG A 62 2.97 -21.04 -17.14
N LEU A 63 3.33 -20.63 -15.92
CA LEU A 63 2.87 -21.30 -14.71
C LEU A 63 1.39 -21.03 -14.40
N GLU A 64 0.78 -19.94 -14.91
CA GLU A 64 -0.63 -19.58 -14.68
C GLU A 64 -1.65 -20.64 -15.15
N ARG A 65 -1.23 -21.57 -16.02
CA ARG A 65 -2.06 -22.67 -16.51
C ARG A 65 -1.74 -24.02 -15.89
N ILE A 66 -0.70 -24.08 -15.08
CA ILE A 66 -0.33 -25.28 -14.32
C ILE A 66 -1.23 -25.36 -13.07
N PRO A 67 -1.70 -26.57 -12.69
CA PRO A 67 -2.42 -26.77 -11.44
C PRO A 67 -1.65 -26.23 -10.23
N LEU A 68 -2.37 -25.59 -9.32
CA LEU A 68 -1.82 -24.83 -8.19
C LEU A 68 -0.71 -25.58 -7.39
N PRO A 69 -0.86 -26.88 -7.02
CA PRO A 69 0.20 -27.57 -6.29
C PRO A 69 1.51 -27.71 -7.06
N ALA A 70 1.44 -27.93 -8.38
CA ALA A 70 2.63 -28.03 -9.22
C ALA A 70 3.22 -26.65 -9.49
N ARG A 71 2.38 -25.62 -9.69
CA ARG A 71 2.82 -24.22 -9.82
C ARG A 71 3.70 -23.80 -8.64
N LEU A 72 3.26 -24.08 -7.41
CA LEU A 72 4.00 -23.72 -6.20
C LEU A 72 5.41 -24.32 -6.18
N LEU A 73 5.54 -25.62 -6.50
CA LEU A 73 6.83 -26.29 -6.56
C LEU A 73 7.77 -25.65 -7.60
N TYR A 74 7.24 -25.26 -8.76
CA TYR A 74 8.03 -24.57 -9.79
C TYR A 74 8.45 -23.17 -9.35
N LEU A 75 7.56 -22.42 -8.71
CA LEU A 75 7.88 -21.08 -8.19
C LEU A 75 8.93 -21.14 -7.08
N GLU A 76 8.85 -22.11 -6.17
CA GLU A 76 9.85 -22.30 -5.11
C GLU A 76 11.23 -22.66 -5.69
N ALA A 77 11.28 -23.52 -6.71
CA ALA A 77 12.52 -23.84 -7.42
C ALA A 77 13.12 -22.60 -8.09
N LEU A 78 12.31 -21.84 -8.84
CA LEU A 78 12.73 -20.59 -9.47
C LEU A 78 13.22 -19.57 -8.43
N ALA A 79 12.51 -19.43 -7.30
CA ALA A 79 12.91 -18.52 -6.23
C ALA A 79 14.29 -18.92 -5.69
N GLN A 80 14.54 -20.22 -5.49
CA GLN A 80 15.82 -20.70 -5.02
C GLN A 80 16.96 -20.42 -6.02
N GLU A 81 16.71 -20.54 -7.32
CA GLU A 81 17.67 -20.19 -8.39
C GLU A 81 18.00 -18.69 -8.39
N HIS A 82 16.98 -17.84 -8.22
CA HIS A 82 17.13 -16.39 -8.21
C HIS A 82 17.57 -15.80 -6.86
N LYS A 83 17.67 -16.59 -5.79
CA LYS A 83 18.03 -16.12 -4.44
C LYS A 83 19.31 -15.29 -4.40
N ALA A 84 20.29 -15.59 -5.26
CA ALA A 84 21.54 -14.85 -5.33
C ALA A 84 21.38 -13.38 -5.82
N THR A 85 20.32 -13.07 -6.57
CA THR A 85 20.06 -11.69 -7.05
C THR A 85 19.58 -10.78 -5.92
N TYR A 86 18.93 -11.34 -4.89
CA TYR A 86 18.49 -10.60 -3.70
C TYR A 86 19.67 -9.95 -2.94
N LEU A 87 20.81 -10.64 -2.89
CA LEU A 87 21.99 -10.19 -2.14
C LEU A 87 22.78 -9.09 -2.85
N LYS A 88 22.37 -8.68 -4.07
CA LYS A 88 23.09 -7.72 -4.90
C LYS A 88 22.18 -6.53 -5.23
N GLY A 89 22.29 -5.43 -4.48
CA GLY A 89 21.67 -4.16 -4.88
C GLY A 89 21.72 -3.07 -3.79
N PRO A 90 21.87 -1.78 -4.15
CA PRO A 90 21.70 -0.66 -3.22
C PRO A 90 20.23 -0.50 -2.77
N LYS A 91 20.02 0.36 -1.73
CA LYS A 91 18.81 0.49 -0.88
C LYS A 91 17.46 0.19 -1.56
N LEU A 92 16.63 -0.51 -0.77
CA LEU A 92 15.37 -1.17 -1.08
C LEU A 92 14.23 -0.16 -1.39
N SER A 93 13.71 -0.16 -2.62
CA SER A 93 12.42 0.47 -2.99
C SER A 93 11.69 -0.39 -4.02
N TYR A 94 10.35 -0.39 -3.97
CA TYR A 94 9.44 -1.15 -4.83
C TYR A 94 9.62 -0.82 -6.31
N ALA A 95 9.97 0.44 -6.63
CA ALA A 95 10.15 0.91 -8.01
C ALA A 95 11.12 0.05 -8.85
N ASN A 96 11.94 -0.79 -8.21
CA ASN A 96 12.89 -1.71 -8.85
C ASN A 96 12.48 -3.19 -8.75
N LEU A 97 11.21 -3.54 -8.52
CA LEU A 97 10.76 -4.95 -8.43
C LEU A 97 11.05 -5.77 -9.69
N ALA A 98 10.88 -5.17 -10.87
CA ALA A 98 11.30 -5.74 -12.15
C ALA A 98 12.77 -6.22 -12.13
N GLN A 99 13.64 -5.49 -11.43
CA GLN A 99 15.07 -5.80 -11.30
C GLN A 99 15.37 -6.80 -10.17
N ARG A 100 14.34 -7.34 -9.50
CA ARG A 100 14.47 -8.22 -8.34
C ARG A 100 13.63 -9.51 -8.49
N PRO A 101 14.02 -10.40 -9.42
CA PRO A 101 13.36 -11.68 -9.67
C PRO A 101 12.95 -12.45 -8.41
N TYR A 102 13.86 -12.54 -7.44
CA TYR A 102 13.60 -13.24 -6.19
C TYR A 102 12.42 -12.68 -5.38
N LEU A 103 12.31 -11.36 -5.24
CA LEU A 103 11.24 -10.74 -4.46
C LEU A 103 9.89 -10.86 -5.16
N ARG A 104 9.87 -10.80 -6.49
CA ARG A 104 8.67 -11.06 -7.31
C ARG A 104 8.17 -12.48 -7.11
N LEU A 105 9.08 -13.45 -7.16
CA LEU A 105 8.76 -14.86 -6.95
C LEU A 105 8.26 -15.11 -5.53
N LEU A 106 8.90 -14.50 -4.52
CA LEU A 106 8.41 -14.56 -3.15
C LEU A 106 7.02 -13.96 -3.00
N HIS A 107 6.74 -12.79 -3.59
CA HIS A 107 5.41 -12.18 -3.56
C HIS A 107 4.35 -13.13 -4.14
N GLU A 108 4.60 -13.68 -5.33
CA GLU A 108 3.70 -14.68 -5.95
C GLU A 108 3.47 -15.90 -5.05
N ILE A 109 4.53 -16.46 -4.47
CA ILE A 109 4.42 -17.60 -3.54
C ILE A 109 3.60 -17.22 -2.31
N GLY A 110 3.81 -16.02 -1.75
CA GLY A 110 3.06 -15.49 -0.62
C GLY A 110 1.57 -15.35 -0.93
N SER A 111 1.22 -14.79 -2.10
CA SER A 111 -0.16 -14.67 -2.58
C SER A 111 -0.81 -16.05 -2.72
N LEU A 112 -0.14 -17.03 -3.34
CA LEU A 112 -0.66 -18.39 -3.46
C LEU A 112 -0.85 -19.08 -2.10
N TYR A 113 0.07 -18.88 -1.14
CA TYR A 113 -0.13 -19.39 0.21
C TYR A 113 -1.35 -18.78 0.89
N THR A 114 -1.61 -17.49 0.69
CA THR A 114 -2.81 -16.81 1.17
C THR A 114 -4.07 -17.42 0.54
N GLU A 115 -4.11 -17.60 -0.78
CA GLU A 115 -5.23 -18.25 -1.49
C GLU A 115 -5.49 -19.69 -1.02
N MET A 116 -4.43 -20.42 -0.65
CA MET A 116 -4.51 -21.78 -0.12
C MET A 116 -4.89 -21.84 1.39
N GLY A 117 -5.11 -20.70 2.03
CA GLY A 117 -5.37 -20.62 3.48
C GLY A 117 -4.17 -21.00 4.34
N ARG A 118 -2.94 -20.94 3.79
CA ARG A 118 -1.68 -21.23 4.48
C ARG A 118 -1.07 -19.96 5.08
N TYR A 119 -1.86 -19.24 5.88
CA TYR A 119 -1.52 -17.90 6.36
C TYR A 119 -0.19 -17.81 7.13
N PRO A 120 0.20 -18.76 8.02
CA PRO A 120 1.50 -18.68 8.68
C PRO A 120 2.69 -18.71 7.71
N LEU A 121 2.62 -19.52 6.65
CA LEU A 121 3.67 -19.59 5.63
C LEU A 121 3.70 -18.32 4.77
N ALA A 122 2.52 -17.78 4.43
CA ALA A 122 2.43 -16.49 3.76
C ALA A 122 3.07 -15.38 4.61
N ALA A 123 2.80 -15.35 5.91
CA ALA A 123 3.32 -14.32 6.82
C ALA A 123 4.85 -14.32 6.91
N GLU A 124 5.49 -15.49 6.94
CA GLU A 124 6.96 -15.61 6.89
C GLU A 124 7.53 -14.96 5.61
N ILE A 125 6.85 -15.15 4.48
CA ILE A 125 7.24 -14.54 3.20
C ILE A 125 7.01 -13.03 3.22
N TYR A 126 5.83 -12.57 3.65
CA TYR A 126 5.53 -11.14 3.69
C TYR A 126 6.42 -10.38 4.67
N ASP A 127 6.89 -10.97 5.77
CA ASP A 127 7.90 -10.36 6.66
C ASP A 127 9.23 -10.12 5.92
N ILE A 128 9.67 -11.06 5.08
CA ILE A 128 10.86 -10.87 4.23
C ILE A 128 10.64 -9.69 3.27
N LEU A 129 9.47 -9.61 2.63
CA LEU A 129 9.12 -8.56 1.67
C LEU A 129 8.98 -7.18 2.35
N LEU A 130 8.44 -7.14 3.57
CA LEU A 130 8.34 -5.95 4.41
C LEU A 130 9.72 -5.41 4.78
N ARG A 131 10.62 -6.27 5.27
CA ARG A 131 12.02 -5.91 5.55
C ARG A 131 12.77 -5.47 4.30
N ALA A 132 12.33 -5.96 3.14
CA ALA A 132 12.83 -5.56 1.83
C ALA A 132 12.17 -4.27 1.28
N GLY A 133 11.39 -3.53 2.10
CA GLY A 133 10.84 -2.22 1.73
C GLY A 133 9.74 -2.26 0.66
N MET A 134 8.99 -3.37 0.54
CA MET A 134 7.94 -3.51 -0.49
C MET A 134 6.61 -2.78 -0.18
N THR A 135 6.57 -1.95 0.87
CA THR A 135 5.35 -1.24 1.31
C THR A 135 4.99 -0.01 0.50
N GLU A 136 5.73 0.33 -0.55
CA GLU A 136 5.47 1.54 -1.36
C GLU A 136 4.20 1.44 -2.23
N ARG A 137 3.55 0.27 -2.32
CA ARG A 137 2.32 0.08 -3.10
C ARG A 137 1.12 -0.29 -2.24
N PHE A 138 -0.03 0.29 -2.61
CA PHE A 138 -1.31 0.02 -1.97
C PHE A 138 -1.66 -1.47 -1.97
N GLU A 139 -1.53 -2.13 -3.12
CA GLU A 139 -1.98 -3.52 -3.30
C GLU A 139 -1.25 -4.47 -2.34
N PHE A 140 0.06 -4.23 -2.14
CA PHE A 140 0.88 -5.00 -1.23
C PHE A 140 0.51 -4.76 0.25
N LYS A 141 0.29 -3.50 0.63
CA LYS A 141 -0.20 -3.14 1.98
C LYS A 141 -1.55 -3.80 2.26
N ARG A 142 -2.47 -3.74 1.29
CA ARG A 142 -3.78 -4.39 1.35
C ARG A 142 -3.66 -5.90 1.55
N GLU A 143 -2.86 -6.59 0.75
CA GLU A 143 -2.68 -8.05 0.86
C GLU A 143 -2.20 -8.46 2.26
N ILE A 144 -1.24 -7.73 2.82
CA ILE A 144 -0.75 -7.99 4.18
C ILE A 144 -1.84 -7.79 5.22
N LEU A 145 -2.64 -6.73 5.10
CA LEU A 145 -3.75 -6.52 6.03
C LEU A 145 -4.82 -7.61 5.95
N ILE A 146 -5.13 -8.08 4.73
CA ILE A 146 -6.03 -9.23 4.55
C ILE A 146 -5.43 -10.50 5.17
N LEU A 147 -4.13 -10.71 5.03
CA LEU A 147 -3.45 -11.83 5.68
C LEU A 147 -3.56 -11.75 7.21
N TYR A 148 -3.31 -10.59 7.80
CA TYR A 148 -3.43 -10.40 9.25
C TYR A 148 -4.87 -10.56 9.74
N TYR A 149 -5.86 -10.10 8.97
CA TYR A 149 -7.27 -10.40 9.24
C TYR A 149 -7.52 -11.90 9.37
N HIS A 150 -7.04 -12.69 8.40
CA HIS A 150 -7.23 -14.13 8.39
C HIS A 150 -6.49 -14.85 9.52
N MET A 151 -5.39 -14.28 9.99
CA MET A 151 -4.63 -14.79 11.14
C MET A 151 -5.20 -14.36 12.49
N GLY A 152 -6.08 -13.36 12.53
CA GLY A 152 -6.47 -12.70 13.79
C GLY A 152 -5.33 -11.89 14.41
N ASP A 153 -4.39 -11.40 13.60
CA ASP A 153 -3.18 -10.72 14.05
C ASP A 153 -3.39 -9.20 14.14
N TRP A 154 -3.91 -8.76 15.29
CA TRP A 154 -4.12 -7.33 15.58
C TRP A 154 -2.82 -6.53 15.54
N GLU A 155 -1.76 -7.04 16.16
CA GLU A 155 -0.47 -6.36 16.28
C GLU A 155 0.19 -6.15 14.91
N GLY A 156 0.10 -7.14 14.03
CA GLY A 156 0.55 -7.01 12.64
C GLY A 156 -0.22 -5.93 11.88
N MET A 157 -1.56 -5.91 12.02
CA MET A 157 -2.43 -4.90 11.40
C MET A 157 -2.03 -3.48 11.85
N VAL A 158 -1.84 -3.29 13.17
CA VAL A 158 -1.42 -2.01 13.78
C VAL A 158 -0.12 -1.47 13.17
N GLN A 159 0.83 -2.33 12.82
CA GLN A 159 2.11 -1.91 12.24
C GLN A 159 2.04 -1.49 10.77
N VAL A 160 1.02 -1.95 10.04
CA VAL A 160 0.89 -1.76 8.59
C VAL A 160 -0.15 -0.71 8.24
N TYR A 161 -1.27 -0.68 8.95
CA TYR A 161 -2.38 0.24 8.69
C TYR A 161 -1.96 1.73 8.61
N PRO A 162 -1.09 2.26 9.50
CA PRO A 162 -0.64 3.65 9.43
C PRO A 162 0.17 4.02 8.17
N LYS A 163 0.62 3.03 7.39
CA LYS A 163 1.43 3.22 6.18
C LYS A 163 0.58 3.32 4.89
N ILE A 164 -0.75 3.30 5.01
CA ILE A 164 -1.71 3.35 3.89
C ILE A 164 -2.13 4.79 3.63
N GLU A 165 -1.94 5.31 2.41
CA GLU A 165 -2.16 6.72 2.05
C GLU A 165 -3.66 7.08 1.97
N ALA A 166 -4.03 8.35 2.19
CA ALA A 166 -5.42 8.81 2.41
C ALA A 166 -6.31 8.80 1.16
N ASP A 167 -5.68 8.76 -0.01
CA ASP A 167 -6.30 8.79 -1.33
C ASP A 167 -6.54 7.40 -1.93
N GLU A 168 -5.97 6.35 -1.32
CA GLU A 168 -6.23 4.94 -1.59
C GLU A 168 -7.73 4.61 -1.27
N ILE A 169 -8.31 3.55 -1.84
CA ILE A 169 -9.72 3.21 -1.57
C ILE A 169 -9.85 2.67 -0.14
N HIS A 170 -10.03 3.58 0.81
CA HIS A 170 -9.95 3.32 2.25
C HIS A 170 -10.93 2.26 2.74
N GLU A 171 -12.11 2.15 2.13
CA GLU A 171 -13.14 1.19 2.54
C GLU A 171 -12.69 -0.26 2.36
N ILE A 172 -11.88 -0.53 1.33
CA ILE A 172 -11.29 -1.85 1.05
C ILE A 172 -10.38 -2.31 2.19
N ILE A 173 -9.85 -1.36 2.97
CA ILE A 173 -9.00 -1.61 4.12
C ILE A 173 -9.80 -1.59 5.43
N LEU A 174 -10.67 -0.58 5.58
CA LEU A 174 -11.40 -0.32 6.81
C LEU A 174 -12.36 -1.44 7.17
N LEU A 175 -13.04 -2.07 6.21
CA LEU A 175 -13.97 -3.17 6.53
C LEU A 175 -13.23 -4.38 7.13
N PRO A 176 -12.15 -4.91 6.51
CA PRO A 176 -11.31 -5.93 7.17
C PRO A 176 -10.79 -5.52 8.55
N CYS A 177 -10.28 -4.30 8.71
CA CYS A 177 -9.77 -3.80 10.00
C CYS A 177 -10.86 -3.71 11.07
N LEU A 178 -12.06 -3.24 10.71
CA LEU A 178 -13.23 -3.20 11.57
C LEU A 178 -13.61 -4.59 12.09
N LEU A 179 -13.66 -5.57 11.19
CA LEU A 179 -14.02 -6.95 11.53
C LEU A 179 -12.92 -7.63 12.33
N LEU A 180 -11.65 -7.35 12.05
CA LEU A 180 -10.54 -7.84 12.86
C LEU A 180 -10.62 -7.29 14.28
N ALA A 181 -10.76 -5.97 14.44
CA ALA A 181 -10.89 -5.29 15.74
C ALA A 181 -11.98 -5.94 16.60
N TYR A 182 -13.13 -6.24 15.98
CA TYR A 182 -14.22 -6.88 16.69
C TYR A 182 -13.89 -8.31 17.13
N ARG A 183 -13.25 -9.09 16.25
CA ARG A 183 -12.86 -10.48 16.53
C ARG A 183 -11.76 -10.60 17.58
N THR A 184 -10.92 -9.57 17.71
CA THR A 184 -9.83 -9.51 18.68
C THR A 184 -10.19 -8.72 19.94
N ASP A 185 -11.46 -8.30 20.10
CA ASP A 185 -12.00 -7.58 21.28
C ASP A 185 -11.47 -6.15 21.50
N HIS A 186 -11.01 -5.48 20.43
CA HIS A 186 -10.58 -4.07 20.44
C HIS A 186 -11.76 -3.13 20.17
N LEU A 187 -12.71 -3.08 21.10
CA LEU A 187 -14.02 -2.43 20.90
C LEU A 187 -13.97 -0.91 20.64
N LEU A 188 -12.99 -0.20 21.20
CA LEU A 188 -12.79 1.23 20.90
C LEU A 188 -12.38 1.45 19.44
N TRP A 189 -11.55 0.55 18.89
CA TRP A 189 -11.18 0.58 17.49
C TRP A 189 -12.33 0.16 16.57
N VAL A 190 -13.20 -0.74 17.02
CA VAL A 190 -14.45 -1.05 16.30
C VAL A 190 -15.28 0.22 16.13
N ASP A 191 -15.43 1.01 17.18
CA ASP A 191 -16.16 2.27 17.12
C ASP A 191 -15.48 3.29 16.20
N TYR A 192 -14.14 3.41 16.27
CA TYR A 192 -13.36 4.29 15.39
C TYR A 192 -13.49 3.90 13.91
N PHE A 193 -13.19 2.65 13.55
CA PHE A 193 -13.27 2.19 12.16
C PHE A 193 -14.69 2.25 11.62
N TRP A 194 -15.70 2.00 12.46
CA TRP A 194 -17.09 2.19 12.09
C TRP A 194 -17.40 3.65 11.74
N GLN A 195 -16.95 4.59 12.56
CA GLN A 195 -17.15 6.02 12.32
C GLN A 195 -16.47 6.48 11.02
N GLU A 196 -15.23 6.06 10.79
CA GLU A 196 -14.51 6.38 9.55
C GLU A 196 -15.18 5.76 8.32
N LEU A 197 -15.56 4.48 8.38
CA LEU A 197 -16.21 3.80 7.26
C LEU A 197 -17.58 4.42 6.95
N ASN A 198 -18.35 4.79 7.99
CA ASN A 198 -19.64 5.46 7.84
C ASN A 198 -19.50 6.91 7.35
N ARG A 199 -18.40 7.58 7.65
CA ARG A 199 -18.08 8.92 7.14
C ARG A 199 -17.74 8.86 5.65
N LEU A 200 -17.00 7.83 5.23
CA LEU A 200 -16.61 7.65 3.84
C LEU A 200 -17.76 7.15 2.98
N ASN A 201 -18.52 6.15 3.45
CA ASN A 201 -19.48 5.43 2.63
C ASN A 201 -20.90 5.46 3.23
N SER A 202 -21.82 6.13 2.54
CA SER A 202 -23.21 6.28 3.00
C SER A 202 -24.00 4.97 2.99
N ASP A 203 -23.55 3.99 2.21
CA ASP A 203 -24.26 2.72 2.00
C ASP A 203 -23.86 1.66 3.06
N LEU A 204 -22.99 2.02 4.02
CA LEU A 204 -22.57 1.11 5.09
C LEU A 204 -23.77 0.54 5.88
N ALA A 205 -24.74 1.38 6.18
CA ALA A 205 -25.94 0.95 6.89
C ALA A 205 -26.78 -0.03 6.03
N GLU A 206 -26.86 0.18 4.73
CA GLU A 206 -27.56 -0.70 3.78
C GLU A 206 -26.85 -2.05 3.67
N PHE A 207 -25.52 -2.05 3.60
CA PHE A 207 -24.68 -3.26 3.59
C PHE A 207 -24.96 -4.20 4.78
N PHE A 208 -25.21 -3.65 5.97
CA PHE A 208 -25.57 -4.42 7.16
C PHE A 208 -27.08 -4.57 7.41
N ASN A 209 -27.94 -4.10 6.51
CA ASN A 209 -29.39 -4.17 6.67
C ASN A 209 -30.00 -5.49 6.17
N GLN A 210 -29.23 -6.31 5.47
CA GLN A 210 -29.67 -7.63 4.97
C GLN A 210 -29.88 -8.65 6.11
N ASP A 211 -30.46 -9.81 5.84
CA ASP A 211 -30.68 -10.85 6.86
C ASP A 211 -29.41 -11.57 7.30
N ASN A 212 -28.44 -11.68 6.40
CA ASN A 212 -27.12 -12.25 6.58
C ASN A 212 -26.10 -11.45 5.77
N TRP A 213 -24.83 -11.86 5.82
CA TRP A 213 -23.81 -11.31 4.91
C TRP A 213 -24.30 -11.33 3.45
N PRO A 214 -24.02 -10.30 2.64
CA PRO A 214 -24.42 -10.24 1.23
C PRO A 214 -23.56 -11.18 0.36
N ILE A 215 -23.56 -12.47 0.67
CA ILE A 215 -22.71 -13.49 0.04
C ILE A 215 -22.97 -13.58 -1.47
N GLU A 216 -24.24 -13.49 -1.88
CA GLU A 216 -24.60 -13.51 -3.30
C GLU A 216 -24.01 -12.32 -4.05
N ASP A 217 -24.06 -11.12 -3.47
CA ASP A 217 -23.47 -9.92 -4.09
C ASP A 217 -21.95 -10.05 -4.19
N ILE A 218 -21.30 -10.61 -3.16
CA ILE A 218 -19.84 -10.81 -3.12
C ILE A 218 -19.38 -11.84 -4.16
N VAL A 219 -20.13 -12.93 -4.34
CA VAL A 219 -19.79 -14.02 -5.28
C VAL A 219 -20.13 -13.63 -6.72
N ASN A 220 -21.24 -12.93 -6.94
CA ASN A 220 -21.69 -12.50 -8.27
C ASN A 220 -20.95 -11.26 -8.78
N LEU A 221 -19.97 -10.76 -8.03
CA LEU A 221 -19.12 -9.67 -8.44
C LEU A 221 -18.28 -10.09 -9.66
N GLU A 222 -18.79 -9.82 -10.87
CA GLU A 222 -18.07 -10.07 -12.11
C GLU A 222 -16.87 -9.12 -12.21
N MET A 223 -15.67 -9.59 -11.85
CA MET A 223 -14.43 -8.84 -12.02
C MET A 223 -13.97 -8.85 -13.49
N THR A 224 -14.72 -8.18 -14.37
CA THR A 224 -14.26 -7.88 -15.73
C THR A 224 -13.49 -6.56 -15.75
N PRO A 225 -12.51 -6.38 -16.67
CA PRO A 225 -11.82 -5.10 -16.82
C PRO A 225 -12.73 -3.91 -17.10
N HIS A 226 -13.95 -4.15 -17.60
CA HIS A 226 -14.98 -3.12 -17.79
C HIS A 226 -15.65 -2.74 -16.47
N ASN A 227 -16.01 -3.73 -15.65
CA ASN A 227 -16.64 -3.51 -14.35
C ASN A 227 -15.66 -2.82 -13.36
N LEU A 228 -14.36 -3.14 -13.42
CA LEU A 228 -13.28 -2.46 -12.67
C LEU A 228 -13.23 -0.94 -12.88
N VAL A 229 -13.65 -0.43 -14.04
CA VAL A 229 -13.71 1.01 -14.32
C VAL A 229 -14.98 1.64 -13.76
N ASP A 230 -16.10 0.90 -13.71
CA ASP A 230 -17.34 1.35 -13.08
C ASP A 230 -17.27 1.34 -11.54
N TYR A 231 -16.45 0.45 -10.95
CA TYR A 231 -16.10 0.46 -9.51
C TYR A 231 -15.26 1.66 -9.06
N LEU A 232 -14.90 2.58 -9.97
CA LEU A 232 -14.16 3.81 -9.65
C LEU A 232 -15.05 4.91 -9.05
N THR A 233 -16.37 4.72 -8.92
CA THR A 233 -17.17 5.51 -7.98
C THR A 233 -16.80 5.11 -6.56
N LYS A 234 -15.77 5.77 -6.01
CA LYS A 234 -15.43 5.66 -4.58
C LYS A 234 -16.70 5.88 -3.73
N HIS A 235 -16.80 5.18 -2.60
CA HIS A 235 -17.81 5.44 -1.56
C HIS A 235 -19.23 4.90 -1.77
N ASP A 236 -19.38 3.78 -2.49
CA ASP A 236 -20.68 3.12 -2.73
C ASP A 236 -20.77 1.68 -2.15
N TYR A 237 -21.97 1.10 -2.19
CA TYR A 237 -22.23 -0.29 -1.77
C TYR A 237 -21.29 -1.30 -2.43
N GLN A 238 -21.01 -1.14 -3.72
CA GLN A 238 -20.16 -2.02 -4.50
C GLN A 238 -18.72 -2.04 -3.98
N THR A 239 -18.21 -0.90 -3.51
CA THR A 239 -16.90 -0.81 -2.85
C THR A 239 -16.84 -1.64 -1.55
N LEU A 240 -17.95 -1.72 -0.79
CA LEU A 240 -18.04 -2.57 0.41
C LEU A 240 -18.07 -4.06 0.05
N VAL A 241 -18.76 -4.42 -1.05
CA VAL A 241 -18.75 -5.80 -1.59
C VAL A 241 -17.34 -6.20 -2.02
N LEU A 242 -16.60 -5.30 -2.69
CA LEU A 242 -15.19 -5.47 -3.05
C LEU A 242 -14.30 -5.65 -1.81
N ALA A 243 -14.54 -4.86 -0.76
CA ALA A 243 -13.82 -4.97 0.51
C ALA A 243 -14.06 -6.32 1.20
N ALA A 244 -15.26 -6.87 1.08
CA ALA A 244 -15.66 -8.15 1.68
C ALA A 244 -15.15 -9.38 0.91
N ASN A 245 -14.87 -9.26 -0.39
CA ASN A 245 -14.49 -10.39 -1.24
C ASN A 245 -13.26 -11.18 -0.73
N PRO A 246 -12.12 -10.55 -0.35
CA PRO A 246 -10.92 -11.28 0.10
C PRO A 246 -11.10 -11.99 1.45
N ILE A 247 -12.11 -11.60 2.21
CA ILE A 247 -12.41 -12.14 3.54
C ILE A 247 -13.64 -13.05 3.55
N LEU A 248 -14.26 -13.27 2.38
CA LEU A 248 -15.44 -14.09 2.18
C LEU A 248 -15.38 -15.46 2.89
N PRO A 249 -14.28 -16.23 2.84
CA PRO A 249 -14.20 -17.52 3.53
C PRO A 249 -14.50 -17.41 5.04
N SER A 250 -14.10 -16.31 5.67
CA SER A 250 -14.36 -16.06 7.09
C SER A 250 -15.78 -15.56 7.36
N LEU A 251 -16.39 -14.86 6.41
CA LEU A 251 -17.77 -14.35 6.55
C LEU A 251 -18.79 -15.48 6.51
N LEU A 252 -18.54 -16.51 5.69
CA LEU A 252 -19.41 -17.69 5.55
C LEU A 252 -19.68 -18.43 6.87
N SER A 253 -18.80 -18.30 7.85
CA SER A 253 -18.93 -18.91 9.17
C SER A 253 -19.23 -17.92 10.31
N ASP A 254 -19.37 -16.63 10.02
CA ASP A 254 -19.38 -15.57 11.03
C ASP A 254 -20.73 -14.83 11.11
N ASP A 255 -21.77 -15.53 11.55
CA ASP A 255 -23.08 -14.92 11.80
C ASP A 255 -23.08 -13.94 12.98
N TYR A 256 -22.12 -14.09 13.89
CA TYR A 256 -22.08 -13.32 15.14
C TYR A 256 -21.67 -11.88 14.88
N SER A 257 -20.58 -11.65 14.17
CA SER A 257 -20.14 -10.30 13.79
C SER A 257 -21.19 -9.60 12.93
N TYR A 258 -21.85 -10.32 12.01
CA TYR A 258 -22.91 -9.74 11.19
C TYR A 258 -24.06 -9.18 12.04
N LYS A 259 -24.56 -9.97 13.00
CA LYS A 259 -25.65 -9.54 13.89
C LYS A 259 -25.24 -8.32 14.71
N PHE A 260 -24.01 -8.29 15.22
CA PHE A 260 -23.50 -7.14 15.95
C PHE A 260 -23.52 -5.87 15.10
N PHE A 261 -22.97 -5.91 13.88
CA PHE A 261 -22.92 -4.74 13.00
C PHE A 261 -24.29 -4.36 12.43
N LYS A 262 -25.20 -5.32 12.21
CA LYS A 262 -26.60 -5.04 11.87
C LYS A 262 -27.32 -4.26 12.96
N GLU A 263 -27.11 -4.60 14.23
CA GLU A 263 -27.70 -3.83 15.33
C GLU A 263 -27.03 -2.46 15.49
N LYS A 264 -25.71 -2.39 15.27
CA LYS A 264 -24.97 -1.12 15.24
C LYS A 264 -25.45 -0.17 14.13
N ALA A 265 -25.76 -0.70 12.94
CA ALA A 265 -26.31 0.06 11.81
C ALA A 265 -27.68 0.69 12.11
N LYS A 266 -28.49 0.04 12.95
CA LYS A 266 -29.81 0.55 13.39
C LYS A 266 -29.72 1.51 14.57
N ALA A 267 -28.62 1.46 15.32
CA ALA A 267 -28.45 2.28 16.51
C ALA A 267 -28.29 3.75 16.14
N LYS A 268 -28.63 4.64 17.08
CA LYS A 268 -28.31 6.06 16.91
C LYS A 268 -26.78 6.23 16.88
N PRO A 269 -26.25 7.17 16.10
CA PRO A 269 -24.82 7.44 16.09
C PRO A 269 -24.32 7.69 17.52
N ALA A 270 -23.31 6.94 17.92
CA ALA A 270 -22.62 7.17 19.18
C ALA A 270 -21.87 8.51 19.14
N GLN A 271 -21.41 8.96 20.31
CA GLN A 271 -20.51 10.11 20.38
C GLN A 271 -19.26 9.83 19.53
N SER A 272 -18.84 10.82 18.72
CA SER A 272 -17.64 10.71 17.90
C SER A 272 -16.44 10.45 18.82
N LEU A 273 -15.69 9.39 18.54
CA LEU A 273 -14.41 9.14 19.18
C LEU A 273 -13.35 9.99 18.48
N THR A 274 -12.38 10.42 19.25
CA THR A 274 -11.16 11.06 18.76
C THR A 274 -9.98 10.12 18.97
N LEU A 275 -8.87 10.34 18.27
CA LEU A 275 -7.65 9.55 18.48
C LEU A 275 -7.13 9.64 19.92
N ALA A 276 -7.46 10.72 20.65
CA ALA A 276 -7.10 10.89 22.06
C ALA A 276 -7.86 9.92 22.99
N ASP A 277 -8.98 9.37 22.54
CA ASP A 277 -9.79 8.42 23.31
C ASP A 277 -9.28 6.96 23.16
N LEU A 278 -8.29 6.72 22.29
CA LEU A 278 -7.78 5.38 21.92
C LEU A 278 -6.51 5.00 22.71
N GLU A 279 -6.56 5.09 24.04
CA GLU A 279 -5.41 4.88 24.95
C GLU A 279 -4.87 3.43 24.98
N GLU A 280 -5.68 2.42 24.61
CA GLU A 280 -5.29 1.00 24.65
C GLU A 280 -4.16 0.65 23.67
N ASP A 281 -4.13 1.29 22.50
CA ASP A 281 -3.12 1.07 21.47
C ASP A 281 -2.43 2.41 21.10
N TYR A 282 -1.71 2.98 22.09
CA TYR A 282 -1.00 4.25 21.92
C TYR A 282 -0.18 4.31 20.62
N ASN A 283 0.49 3.22 20.24
CA ASN A 283 1.28 3.15 19.01
C ASN A 283 0.43 3.29 17.74
N LEU A 284 -0.78 2.69 17.70
CA LEU A 284 -1.69 2.83 16.55
C LEU A 284 -2.30 4.23 16.53
N ALA A 285 -2.72 4.75 17.70
CA ALA A 285 -3.25 6.10 17.83
C ALA A 285 -2.22 7.17 17.46
N GLU A 286 -0.96 7.01 17.89
CA GLU A 286 0.17 7.86 17.56
C GLU A 286 0.52 7.77 16.07
N ALA A 287 0.61 6.55 15.52
CA ALA A 287 0.89 6.35 14.10
C ALA A 287 -0.23 6.90 13.21
N LEU A 288 -1.50 6.81 13.65
CA LEU A 288 -2.62 7.43 12.96
C LEU A 288 -2.66 8.95 13.13
N ASN A 289 -2.30 9.46 14.30
CA ASN A 289 -2.20 10.90 14.51
C ASN A 289 -1.11 11.49 13.59
N LEU A 290 0.04 10.84 13.49
CA LEU A 290 1.10 11.18 12.53
C LEU A 290 0.60 11.08 11.09
N TYR A 291 -0.08 9.98 10.73
CA TYR A 291 -0.68 9.80 9.41
C TYR A 291 -1.64 10.93 9.01
N HIS A 292 -2.59 11.27 9.90
CA HIS A 292 -3.51 12.38 9.70
C HIS A 292 -2.77 13.71 9.65
N LEU A 293 -1.68 13.87 10.40
CA LEU A 293 -0.81 15.04 10.37
C LEU A 293 -0.12 15.24 9.01
N TYR A 294 0.36 14.15 8.39
CA TYR A 294 1.07 14.17 7.12
C TYR A 294 0.15 14.26 5.89
N ASN A 295 -1.11 13.82 6.01
CA ASN A 295 -2.05 13.72 4.90
C ASN A 295 -3.28 14.64 4.99
N ALA A 296 -3.36 15.53 5.99
CA ALA A 296 -4.42 16.53 6.10
C ALA A 296 -4.28 17.64 5.02
N GLY A 297 -4.76 17.35 3.83
CA GLY A 297 -5.15 18.34 2.84
C GLY A 297 -6.37 19.14 3.31
N SER A 298 -6.12 20.40 3.63
CA SER A 298 -7.05 21.55 3.55
C SER A 298 -8.43 21.44 4.22
N ASP A 299 -8.56 21.51 5.54
CA ASP A 299 -9.83 22.08 6.06
C ASP A 299 -9.86 22.76 7.44
N ASN A 300 -8.75 22.98 8.17
CA ASN A 300 -8.81 23.94 9.30
C ASN A 300 -7.46 24.61 9.59
N SER A 301 -7.41 25.90 9.32
CA SER A 301 -6.25 26.79 9.26
C SER A 301 -5.65 27.21 10.60
N GLU A 302 -5.66 26.37 11.65
CA GLU A 302 -5.15 26.83 12.96
C GLU A 302 -4.43 25.80 13.86
N SER A 303 -3.99 24.63 13.36
CA SER A 303 -3.37 23.66 14.30
C SER A 303 -2.25 22.77 13.77
N PHE A 304 -1.64 23.12 12.64
CA PHE A 304 -0.42 22.41 12.19
C PHE A 304 0.83 22.99 12.85
N ARG A 305 0.90 24.32 12.96
CA ARG A 305 2.00 25.07 13.60
C ARG A 305 2.23 24.61 15.04
N ASP A 306 1.18 24.59 15.84
CA ASP A 306 1.30 24.30 17.27
C ASP A 306 1.56 22.82 17.52
N ARG A 307 0.97 21.91 16.72
CA ARG A 307 1.12 20.46 16.93
C ARG A 307 2.51 19.94 16.59
N ALA A 308 3.08 20.37 15.48
CA ALA A 308 4.39 19.86 15.07
C ALA A 308 5.56 20.58 15.76
N TYR A 309 5.38 21.84 16.16
CA TYR A 309 6.30 22.48 17.10
C TYR A 309 6.26 21.79 18.47
N SER A 310 5.07 21.40 18.92
CA SER A 310 4.90 20.65 20.16
C SER A 310 5.55 19.26 20.11
N ALA A 311 5.43 18.54 19.00
CA ALA A 311 6.06 17.22 18.82
C ALA A 311 7.60 17.31 18.84
N PHE A 312 8.19 18.27 18.13
CA PHE A 312 9.64 18.50 18.14
C PHE A 312 10.17 18.84 19.53
N LEU A 313 9.49 19.74 20.25
CA LEU A 313 9.88 20.13 21.60
C LEU A 313 9.67 18.98 22.61
N PHE A 314 8.63 18.16 22.43
CA PHE A 314 8.36 17.00 23.26
C PHE A 314 9.47 15.94 23.17
N GLU A 315 9.94 15.63 21.96
CA GLU A 315 11.07 14.69 21.77
C GLU A 315 12.37 15.18 22.43
N ARG A 316 12.53 16.49 22.63
CA ARG A 316 13.70 17.12 23.26
C ARG A 316 13.51 17.51 24.73
N GLY A 317 12.30 17.39 25.27
CA GLY A 317 11.97 17.78 26.64
C GLY A 317 12.00 19.30 26.88
N GLU A 318 11.77 20.11 25.85
CA GLU A 318 11.84 21.58 25.87
C GLU A 318 10.43 22.22 25.92
N ALA A 319 10.32 23.46 26.39
CA ALA A 319 9.02 24.12 26.65
C ALA A 319 8.52 24.99 25.48
N HIS A 320 7.20 25.07 25.32
CA HIS A 320 6.42 25.57 24.16
C HIS A 320 6.56 27.03 23.72
N ASP A 321 7.39 27.87 24.36
CA ASP A 321 7.33 29.33 24.19
C ASP A 321 8.54 29.96 23.44
N GLN A 322 9.32 29.20 22.68
CA GLN A 322 10.45 29.74 21.90
C GLN A 322 10.10 29.94 20.43
N GLU A 323 10.74 30.91 19.76
CA GLU A 323 10.65 31.01 18.30
C GLU A 323 11.42 29.86 17.65
N ALA A 324 10.85 29.27 16.59
CA ALA A 324 11.42 28.10 15.93
C ALA A 324 12.77 28.45 15.28
N GLY A 325 13.85 27.88 15.81
CA GLY A 325 15.21 28.06 15.28
C GLY A 325 15.48 27.23 14.01
N PRO A 326 16.67 27.40 13.40
CA PRO A 326 17.07 26.70 12.17
C PRO A 326 17.10 25.17 12.31
N GLU A 327 17.22 24.64 13.53
CA GLU A 327 17.15 23.20 13.80
C GLU A 327 15.73 22.64 13.59
N VAL A 328 14.71 23.40 13.98
CA VAL A 328 13.31 23.04 13.75
C VAL A 328 13.02 23.02 12.25
N ALA A 329 13.55 24.00 11.52
CA ALA A 329 13.44 24.07 10.07
C ALA A 329 14.16 22.92 9.36
N ALA A 330 15.34 22.54 9.84
CA ALA A 330 16.10 21.41 9.31
C ALA A 330 15.33 20.10 9.50
N TRP A 331 14.81 19.87 10.70
CA TRP A 331 13.96 18.72 11.00
C TRP A 331 12.70 18.71 10.12
N TRP A 332 12.05 19.86 9.91
CA TRP A 332 10.91 19.99 9.01
C TRP A 332 11.25 19.67 7.55
N LEU A 333 12.33 20.23 7.05
CA LEU A 333 12.80 19.96 5.69
C LEU A 333 13.12 18.48 5.54
N GLU A 334 13.70 17.83 6.56
CA GLU A 334 13.93 16.40 6.58
C GLU A 334 12.64 15.58 6.49
N GLN A 335 11.59 15.95 7.24
CA GLN A 335 10.30 15.26 7.18
C GLN A 335 9.58 15.47 5.84
N VAL A 336 9.59 16.69 5.30
CA VAL A 336 8.89 17.05 4.06
C VAL A 336 9.58 16.48 2.82
N ILE A 337 10.91 16.50 2.81
CA ILE A 337 11.72 16.08 1.66
C ILE A 337 12.01 14.57 1.73
N GLY A 338 11.98 13.99 2.94
CA GLY A 338 12.16 12.57 3.21
C GLY A 338 13.55 12.03 2.83
N GLU A 339 13.78 10.73 3.06
CA GLU A 339 15.07 10.09 2.73
C GLU A 339 15.42 10.18 1.24
N LYS A 340 14.42 10.21 0.35
CA LYS A 340 14.63 10.32 -1.11
C LYS A 340 15.12 11.71 -1.51
N GLY A 341 14.67 12.77 -0.85
CA GLY A 341 15.14 14.11 -1.17
C GLY A 341 16.43 14.51 -0.46
N ALA A 342 16.85 13.81 0.62
CA ALA A 342 18.21 13.93 1.16
C ALA A 342 19.31 13.63 0.11
N ALA A 343 19.04 12.71 -0.82
CA ALA A 343 19.93 12.43 -1.94
C ALA A 343 19.95 13.59 -2.97
N LEU A 344 18.80 14.20 -3.24
CA LEU A 344 18.67 15.38 -4.11
C LEU A 344 19.34 16.62 -3.51
N LEU A 345 19.38 16.72 -2.18
CA LEU A 345 20.13 17.77 -1.47
C LEU A 345 21.63 17.65 -1.66
N THR A 346 22.13 16.42 -1.57
CA THR A 346 23.55 16.13 -1.82
C THR A 346 23.90 16.45 -3.28
N GLU A 347 23.00 16.15 -4.22
CA GLU A 347 23.15 16.47 -5.65
C GLU A 347 23.09 17.99 -5.92
N ALA A 348 22.26 18.72 -5.17
CA ALA A 348 22.18 20.19 -5.21
C ALA A 348 23.33 20.90 -4.46
N GLY A 349 24.25 20.14 -3.85
CA GLY A 349 25.45 20.67 -3.19
C GLY A 349 25.29 21.03 -1.72
N TYR A 350 24.19 20.63 -1.08
CA TYR A 350 23.94 20.88 0.34
C TYR A 350 24.37 19.69 1.20
N ALA A 351 25.12 19.97 2.26
CA ALA A 351 25.71 18.95 3.13
C ALA A 351 24.77 18.47 4.24
N SER A 352 23.73 19.26 4.58
CA SER A 352 22.74 18.91 5.60
C SER A 352 21.44 19.71 5.41
N PHE A 353 20.36 19.25 6.05
CA PHE A 353 19.09 19.99 6.12
C PHE A 353 19.22 21.32 6.89
N GLU A 354 20.19 21.43 7.80
CA GLU A 354 20.49 22.68 8.52
C GLU A 354 21.13 23.73 7.62
N ALA A 355 22.00 23.30 6.69
CA ALA A 355 22.55 24.18 5.66
C ALA A 355 21.47 24.61 4.67
N LEU A 356 20.51 23.72 4.38
CA LEU A 356 19.36 24.00 3.53
C LEU A 356 18.37 24.99 4.18
N ALA A 357 18.15 24.90 5.49
CA ALA A 357 17.27 25.79 6.23
C ALA A 357 17.72 27.27 6.22
N GLN A 358 18.92 27.56 5.73
CA GLN A 358 19.57 28.87 5.75
C GLN A 358 19.80 29.47 4.36
N VAL A 359 19.38 28.80 3.28
CA VAL A 359 19.52 29.32 1.90
C VAL A 359 18.29 30.09 1.42
N ASP A 360 18.48 30.89 0.37
CA ASP A 360 17.41 31.70 -0.23
C ASP A 360 16.33 30.83 -0.87
N ALA A 361 15.07 31.24 -0.72
CA ALA A 361 13.90 30.60 -1.30
C ALA A 361 14.00 30.25 -2.79
N ASN A 362 14.72 31.02 -3.60
CA ASN A 362 14.87 30.72 -5.03
C ASN A 362 15.74 29.48 -5.28
N ASP A 363 16.72 29.22 -4.41
CA ASP A 363 17.57 28.04 -4.49
C ASP A 363 16.79 26.79 -4.06
N LEU A 364 15.84 26.94 -3.12
CA LEU A 364 14.95 25.86 -2.69
C LEU A 364 13.96 25.42 -3.77
N LEU A 365 13.41 26.36 -4.55
CA LEU A 365 12.53 26.04 -5.68
C LEU A 365 13.21 25.20 -6.78
N ALA A 366 14.54 25.29 -6.87
CA ALA A 366 15.29 24.50 -7.83
C ALA A 366 15.38 23.01 -7.44
N ILE A 367 15.06 22.68 -6.19
CA ILE A 367 15.07 21.31 -5.67
C ILE A 367 13.72 20.65 -5.98
N LYS A 368 13.78 19.55 -6.75
CA LYS A 368 12.61 18.78 -7.16
C LYS A 368 11.83 18.28 -5.94
N GLY A 369 10.58 18.73 -5.80
CA GLY A 369 9.68 18.38 -4.69
C GLY A 369 9.38 19.53 -3.72
N ILE A 370 10.05 20.68 -3.84
CA ILE A 370 9.72 21.88 -3.06
C ILE A 370 8.87 22.82 -3.92
N GLU A 371 7.59 22.94 -3.57
CA GLU A 371 6.65 23.81 -4.28
C GLU A 371 6.62 25.24 -3.71
N HIS A 372 6.19 26.19 -4.53
CA HIS A 372 6.13 27.60 -4.14
C HIS A 372 5.24 27.86 -2.93
N GLU A 373 4.10 27.16 -2.82
CA GLU A 373 3.21 27.27 -1.67
C GLU A 373 3.86 26.76 -0.38
N MET A 374 4.75 25.76 -0.48
CA MET A 374 5.50 25.21 0.65
C MET A 374 6.49 26.24 1.21
N ILE A 375 7.18 26.98 0.34
CA ILE A 375 8.10 28.05 0.74
C ILE A 375 7.36 29.23 1.35
N VAL A 376 6.20 29.59 0.80
CA VAL A 376 5.34 30.64 1.38
C VAL A 376 4.92 30.25 2.81
N ARG A 377 4.58 28.97 3.05
CA ARG A 377 4.29 28.46 4.40
C ARG A 377 5.52 28.50 5.32
N LEU A 378 6.68 28.06 4.85
CA LEU A 378 7.93 28.10 5.62
C LEU A 378 8.32 29.54 6.04
N ARG A 379 8.09 30.54 5.18
CA ARG A 379 8.29 31.97 5.51
C ARG A 379 7.28 32.50 6.53
N GLN A 380 6.02 32.08 6.44
CA GLN A 380 5.00 32.41 7.44
C GLN A 380 5.31 31.82 8.82
N TRP A 381 6.21 30.83 8.89
CA TRP A 381 6.68 30.19 10.12
C TRP A 381 7.90 30.88 10.76
N GLY A 382 8.29 32.08 10.31
CA GLY A 382 9.33 32.90 10.95
C GLY A 382 10.76 32.57 10.55
N LEU A 383 10.95 31.75 9.52
CA LEU A 383 12.26 31.33 9.04
C LEU A 383 12.85 32.36 8.06
N ALA A 384 14.15 32.61 8.19
CA ALA A 384 14.89 33.55 7.35
C ALA A 384 15.32 32.88 6.03
N ILE A 385 14.34 32.57 5.17
CA ILE A 385 14.48 31.90 3.87
C ILE A 385 14.19 32.83 2.70
#